data_AF-A0A959G7M0-F1
#
_entry.id   AF-A0A959G7M0-F1
#
_cell.length_a   1.000
_cell.length_b   1.000
_cell.length_c   1.000
_cell.angle_alpha   90.00
_cell.angle_beta   90.00
_cell.angle_gamma   90.00
#
_symmetry.space_group_name_H-M   'P 1'
#
loop_
_entity.id
_entity.type
_entity.pdbx_description
1 polymer ?
#
loop_
_entity_poly.entity_id
_entity_poly.type
_entity_poly.pdbx_seq_one_letter_code
_entity_poly.pdbx_strand_id
1 'polypeptide(L)'
;MDRRKSLQYISTLMGASFISAELFITGCKPAAEKTDVSDTTENINFSSELALLSSIGEIILPASGKHPGFKAVNGGEMLVTLLNDCYTSEQQQMIQKGLKGLSDGEGLAGEIAKLDAAYFDATTPADQKPVFYGALKEAILLSYFTNEKVMTEVLSYVKVPGKHDGSMKVDPEAYTTVYGFGA
;
A
#
# COMPACT_ATOMS: atom_id res chain seq x y z
N MET A 1 32.36 14.75 -41.54
CA MET A 1 32.12 13.72 -40.49
C MET A 1 30.83 13.00 -40.82
N ASP A 2 30.92 11.77 -41.31
CA ASP A 2 29.74 10.97 -41.66
C ASP A 2 29.08 10.45 -40.37
N ARG A 3 27.92 11.02 -40.01
CA ARG A 3 27.16 10.66 -38.80
C ARG A 3 26.96 9.15 -38.61
N ARG A 4 26.78 8.41 -39.71
CA ARG A 4 26.59 6.94 -39.68
C ARG A 4 27.85 6.20 -39.25
N LYS A 5 29.03 6.66 -39.68
CA LYS A 5 30.30 6.01 -39.33
C LYS A 5 30.62 6.23 -37.86
N SER A 6 30.39 7.42 -37.32
CA SER A 6 30.62 7.70 -35.90
C SER A 6 29.71 6.88 -34.97
N LEU A 7 28.44 6.65 -35.33
CA LEU A 7 27.56 5.77 -34.56
C LEU A 7 28.01 4.31 -34.62
N GLN A 8 28.50 3.83 -35.77
CA GLN A 8 29.07 2.49 -35.90
C GLN A 8 30.33 2.33 -35.02
N TYR A 9 31.23 3.33 -35.00
CA TYR A 9 32.42 3.29 -34.15
C TYR A 9 32.11 3.31 -32.65
N ILE A 10 31.12 4.10 -32.22
CA ILE A 10 30.69 4.09 -30.81
C ILE A 10 30.09 2.72 -30.44
N SER A 11 29.30 2.11 -31.33
CA SER A 11 28.72 0.78 -31.09
C SER A 11 29.74 -0.35 -31.01
N THR A 12 30.85 -0.26 -31.77
CA THR A 12 31.92 -1.27 -31.74
C THR A 12 32.88 -1.07 -30.57
N LEU A 13 33.12 0.19 -30.15
CA LEU A 13 33.90 0.49 -28.94
C LEU A 13 33.17 0.07 -27.66
N MET A 14 31.84 0.21 -27.62
CA MET A 14 31.00 -0.30 -26.54
C MET A 14 30.58 -1.77 -26.77
N GLY A 15 31.44 -2.54 -27.43
CA GLY A 15 31.17 -3.91 -27.86
C GLY A 15 30.45 -4.76 -26.81
N ALA A 16 29.29 -5.29 -27.21
CA ALA A 16 28.70 -6.53 -26.71
C ALA A 16 28.25 -6.63 -25.23
N SER A 17 27.87 -5.55 -24.55
CA SER A 17 27.11 -5.66 -23.28
C SER A 17 25.58 -5.66 -23.43
N PHE A 18 25.06 -5.43 -24.65
CA PHE A 18 23.61 -5.36 -24.91
C PHE A 18 22.98 -6.66 -25.45
N ILE A 19 23.45 -7.83 -25.01
CA ILE A 19 22.57 -9.02 -24.95
C ILE A 19 21.85 -8.97 -23.59
N SER A 20 21.05 -7.94 -23.37
CA SER A 20 20.18 -7.81 -22.19
C SER A 20 19.10 -6.73 -22.36
N ALA A 21 18.73 -6.41 -23.61
CA ALA A 21 17.57 -5.54 -23.87
C ALA A 21 16.24 -6.19 -23.44
N GLU A 22 16.19 -7.52 -23.31
CA GLU A 22 15.00 -8.24 -22.80
C GLU A 22 14.87 -8.23 -21.27
N LEU A 23 15.95 -7.93 -20.52
CA LEU A 23 15.89 -7.87 -19.05
C LEU A 23 15.55 -6.46 -18.51
N PHE A 24 15.70 -5.41 -19.33
CA PHE A 24 15.45 -4.03 -18.91
C PHE A 24 14.19 -3.41 -19.55
N ILE A 25 13.56 -4.08 -20.52
CA ILE A 25 12.28 -3.68 -21.15
C ILE A 25 11.25 -4.82 -21.05
N THR A 26 11.14 -5.43 -19.87
CA THR A 26 9.99 -6.25 -19.47
C THR A 26 9.15 -5.50 -18.44
N GLY A 27 8.76 -4.28 -18.79
CA GLY A 27 7.58 -3.66 -18.23
C GLY A 27 6.35 -4.31 -18.87
N CYS A 28 5.61 -5.10 -18.09
CA CYS A 28 4.42 -5.88 -18.46
C CYS A 28 4.64 -7.06 -19.42
N LYS A 29 4.92 -8.23 -18.85
CA LYS A 29 4.48 -9.53 -19.39
C LYS A 29 3.55 -10.17 -18.33
N PRO A 30 2.36 -10.69 -18.67
CA PRO A 30 1.54 -11.40 -17.70
C PRO A 30 2.33 -12.63 -17.21
N ALA A 31 2.19 -12.93 -15.92
CA ALA A 31 2.88 -13.96 -15.16
C ALA A 31 3.46 -15.10 -16.01
N ALA A 32 4.80 -15.15 -16.08
CA ALA A 32 5.47 -16.41 -16.34
C ALA A 32 5.03 -17.40 -15.24
N GLU A 33 4.69 -18.62 -15.67
CA GLU A 33 4.37 -19.74 -14.79
C GLU A 33 5.29 -19.74 -13.58
N LYS A 34 4.67 -19.94 -12.41
CA LYS A 34 5.34 -20.20 -11.14
C LYS A 34 6.38 -21.30 -11.39
N THR A 35 7.64 -20.91 -11.56
CA THR A 35 8.76 -21.84 -11.43
C THR A 35 8.77 -22.27 -9.98
N ASP A 36 8.41 -23.54 -9.81
CA ASP A 36 8.44 -24.34 -8.60
C ASP A 36 9.73 -24.06 -7.80
N VAL A 37 9.63 -23.15 -6.83
CA VAL A 37 10.42 -23.21 -5.62
C VAL A 37 9.57 -23.99 -4.64
N SER A 38 9.65 -25.32 -4.74
CA SER A 38 9.12 -26.19 -3.70
C SER A 38 10.01 -26.05 -2.47
N ASP A 39 9.58 -25.22 -1.54
CA ASP A 39 9.90 -25.44 -0.13
C ASP A 39 8.80 -24.86 0.77
N THR A 40 7.83 -25.71 1.10
CA THR A 40 6.89 -25.62 2.25
C THR A 40 6.12 -24.32 2.53
N THR A 41 5.89 -23.46 1.54
CA THR A 41 4.98 -22.32 1.74
C THR A 41 3.54 -22.77 1.54
N GLU A 42 2.75 -22.80 2.62
CA GLU A 42 1.30 -22.68 2.53
C GLU A 42 1.01 -21.53 1.54
N ASN A 43 0.16 -21.73 0.53
CA ASN A 43 -0.29 -20.63 -0.32
C ASN A 43 -1.12 -19.69 0.57
N ILE A 44 -0.45 -18.75 1.25
CA ILE A 44 -1.10 -17.77 2.11
C ILE A 44 -1.92 -16.88 1.19
N ASN A 45 -3.22 -16.87 1.44
CA ASN A 45 -4.17 -16.09 0.68
C ASN A 45 -5.14 -15.47 1.67
N PHE A 46 -5.26 -14.14 1.64
CA PHE A 46 -6.10 -13.39 2.57
C PHE A 46 -7.58 -13.28 2.14
N SER A 47 -7.98 -13.97 1.07
CA SER A 47 -9.35 -13.92 0.55
C SER A 47 -10.38 -14.45 1.54
N SER A 48 -10.04 -15.46 2.35
CA SER A 48 -10.89 -15.95 3.44
C SER A 48 -11.07 -14.92 4.56
N GLU A 49 -10.06 -14.09 4.80
CA GLU A 49 -9.99 -13.10 5.87
C GLU A 49 -10.57 -11.75 5.47
N LEU A 50 -11.10 -11.61 4.25
CA LEU A 50 -11.63 -10.34 3.72
C LEU A 50 -12.64 -9.67 4.67
N ALA A 51 -13.55 -10.44 5.27
CA ALA A 51 -14.55 -9.89 6.19
C ALA A 51 -13.93 -9.29 7.46
N LEU A 52 -12.90 -9.95 8.00
CA LEU A 52 -12.14 -9.53 9.19
C LEU A 52 -11.25 -8.32 8.84
N LEU A 53 -10.50 -8.38 7.75
CA LEU A 53 -9.68 -7.26 7.30
C LEU A 53 -10.52 -6.01 7.01
N SER A 54 -11.70 -6.20 6.43
CA SER A 54 -12.66 -5.13 6.20
C SER A 54 -13.24 -4.56 7.51
N SER A 55 -13.47 -5.39 8.54
CA SER A 55 -13.90 -4.90 9.85
C SER A 55 -12.80 -4.14 10.59
N ILE A 56 -11.55 -4.62 10.55
CA ILE A 56 -10.40 -3.89 11.09
C ILE A 56 -10.25 -2.54 10.39
N GLY A 57 -10.31 -2.52 9.06
CA GLY A 57 -10.22 -1.28 8.30
C GLY A 57 -11.33 -0.29 8.65
N GLU A 58 -12.57 -0.76 8.88
CA GLU A 58 -13.67 0.09 9.33
C GLU A 58 -13.47 0.64 10.76
N ILE A 59 -12.83 -0.13 11.65
CA ILE A 59 -12.49 0.34 12.99
C ILE A 59 -11.42 1.44 12.93
N ILE A 60 -10.43 1.29 12.06
CA ILE A 60 -9.32 2.25 11.90
C ILE A 60 -9.78 3.50 11.14
N LEU A 61 -10.59 3.33 10.09
CA LEU A 61 -11.15 4.39 9.24
C LEU A 61 -12.69 4.29 9.22
N PRO A 62 -13.36 4.72 10.31
CA PRO A 62 -14.81 4.72 10.36
C PRO A 62 -15.38 5.81 9.46
N ALA A 63 -16.61 5.61 8.99
CA ALA A 63 -17.36 6.65 8.32
C ALA A 63 -17.52 7.89 9.22
N SER A 64 -17.20 9.08 8.70
CA SER A 64 -17.27 10.34 9.45
C SER A 64 -17.83 11.46 8.59
N GLY A 65 -19.05 11.93 8.91
CA GLY A 65 -19.69 13.04 8.20
C GLY A 65 -19.76 12.81 6.67
N LYS A 66 -18.97 13.57 5.92
CA LYS A 66 -18.86 13.48 4.45
C LYS A 66 -17.91 12.39 3.95
N HIS A 67 -17.16 11.75 4.84
CA HIS A 67 -16.16 10.75 4.48
C HIS A 67 -16.72 9.34 4.58
N PRO A 68 -16.67 8.55 3.49
CA PRO A 68 -17.09 7.17 3.50
C PRO A 68 -16.14 6.33 4.38
N GLY A 69 -16.70 5.33 5.07
CA GLY A 69 -15.88 4.37 5.82
C GLY A 69 -15.11 3.42 4.90
N PHE A 70 -14.14 2.71 5.46
CA PHE A 70 -13.32 1.73 4.72
C PHE A 70 -14.15 0.66 3.99
N LYS A 71 -15.23 0.18 4.62
CA LYS A 71 -16.19 -0.75 4.01
C LYS A 71 -16.95 -0.14 2.85
N ALA A 72 -17.37 1.12 2.97
CA ALA A 72 -18.18 1.80 1.96
C ALA A 72 -17.42 2.00 0.63
N VAL A 73 -16.08 2.01 0.67
CA VAL A 73 -15.23 2.12 -0.52
C VAL A 73 -14.71 0.78 -1.04
N ASN A 74 -15.16 -0.36 -0.49
CA ASN A 74 -14.60 -1.69 -0.80
C ASN A 74 -13.08 -1.79 -0.57
N GLY A 75 -12.55 -1.08 0.44
CA GLY A 75 -11.11 -1.09 0.75
C GLY A 75 -10.59 -2.49 1.11
N GLY A 76 -11.45 -3.39 1.60
CA GLY A 76 -11.10 -4.77 1.92
C GLY A 76 -10.64 -5.58 0.70
N GLU A 77 -11.28 -5.41 -0.46
CA GLU A 77 -10.90 -6.11 -1.69
C GLU A 77 -9.52 -5.64 -2.18
N MET A 78 -9.32 -4.31 -2.23
CA MET A 78 -8.03 -3.71 -2.58
C MET A 78 -6.92 -4.16 -1.62
N LEU A 79 -7.21 -4.24 -0.32
CA LEU A 79 -6.26 -4.67 0.69
C LEU A 79 -5.84 -6.13 0.49
N VAL A 80 -6.78 -7.04 0.21
CA VAL A 80 -6.46 -8.45 -0.05
C VAL A 80 -5.58 -8.59 -1.30
N THR A 81 -5.91 -7.89 -2.39
CA THR A 81 -5.07 -7.88 -3.60
C THR A 81 -3.68 -7.34 -3.30
N LEU A 82 -3.58 -6.23 -2.56
CA LEU A 82 -2.30 -5.64 -2.15
C LEU A 82 -1.45 -6.62 -1.34
N LEU A 83 -2.04 -7.27 -0.33
CA LEU A 83 -1.34 -8.24 0.52
C LEU A 83 -0.90 -9.49 -0.25
N ASN A 84 -1.74 -9.99 -1.15
CA ASN A 84 -1.43 -11.19 -1.92
C ASN A 84 -0.33 -10.94 -2.99
N ASP A 85 -0.37 -9.78 -3.67
CA ASP A 85 0.45 -9.54 -4.85
C ASP A 85 1.75 -8.78 -4.54
N CYS A 86 1.77 -7.93 -3.50
CA CYS A 86 2.88 -6.98 -3.26
C CYS A 86 3.72 -7.26 -2.00
N TYR A 87 3.26 -8.11 -1.09
CA TYR A 87 3.97 -8.40 0.17
C TYR A 87 4.79 -9.68 0.07
N THR A 88 5.93 -9.73 0.79
CA THR A 88 6.76 -10.94 0.82
C THR A 88 6.10 -12.03 1.66
N SER A 89 6.44 -13.29 1.40
CA SER A 89 5.92 -14.44 2.16
C SER A 89 6.17 -14.31 3.67
N GLU A 90 7.31 -13.77 4.08
CA GLU A 90 7.64 -13.50 5.49
C GLU A 90 6.66 -12.50 6.11
N GLN A 91 6.33 -11.42 5.40
CA GLN A 91 5.38 -10.40 5.87
C GLN A 91 3.95 -10.96 5.90
N GLN A 92 3.55 -11.74 4.89
CA GLN A 92 2.25 -12.40 4.85
C GLN A 92 2.09 -13.35 6.06
N GLN A 93 3.11 -14.13 6.39
CA GLN A 93 3.09 -14.98 7.58
C GLN A 93 2.99 -14.18 8.88
N MET A 94 3.71 -13.06 8.99
CA MET A 94 3.64 -12.18 10.15
C MET A 94 2.23 -11.63 10.36
N ILE A 95 1.61 -11.14 9.28
CA ILE A 95 0.25 -10.60 9.31
C ILE A 95 -0.73 -11.72 9.64
N GLN A 96 -0.65 -12.89 9.00
CA GLN A 96 -1.55 -14.01 9.27
C GLN A 96 -1.45 -14.52 10.72
N LYS A 97 -0.24 -14.57 11.28
CA LYS A 97 -0.04 -14.90 12.70
C LYS A 97 -0.66 -13.84 13.63
N GLY A 98 -0.51 -12.56 13.29
CA GLY A 98 -1.13 -11.46 14.01
C GLY A 98 -2.66 -11.51 13.96
N LEU A 99 -3.24 -11.79 12.79
CA LEU A 99 -4.69 -11.93 12.58
C LEU A 99 -5.28 -13.08 13.39
N LYS A 100 -4.59 -14.22 13.49
CA LYS A 100 -5.03 -15.35 14.34
C LYS A 100 -5.05 -15.01 15.83
N GLY A 101 -4.34 -13.97 16.25
CA GLY A 101 -4.31 -13.49 17.64
C GLY A 101 -5.43 -12.49 17.98
N LEU A 102 -6.23 -12.08 17.00
CA LEU A 102 -7.34 -11.13 17.17
C LEU A 102 -8.67 -11.87 17.33
N SER A 103 -9.60 -11.24 18.04
CA SER A 103 -10.96 -11.76 18.23
C SER A 103 -11.90 -11.34 17.10
N ASP A 104 -12.71 -12.27 16.59
CA ASP A 104 -13.74 -11.99 15.58
C ASP A 104 -15.06 -11.58 16.27
N GLY A 105 -15.12 -10.36 16.84
CA GLY A 105 -16.35 -9.91 17.51
C GLY A 105 -16.28 -8.54 18.18
N GLU A 106 -17.14 -8.32 19.18
CA GLU A 106 -17.27 -7.04 19.90
C GLU A 106 -15.99 -6.59 20.61
N GLY A 107 -15.07 -7.53 20.92
CA GLY A 107 -13.77 -7.26 21.52
C GLY A 107 -12.74 -6.66 20.56
N LEU A 108 -12.93 -6.81 19.24
CA LEU A 108 -11.96 -6.43 18.21
C LEU A 108 -11.58 -4.94 18.28
N ALA A 109 -12.56 -4.06 18.46
CA ALA A 109 -12.31 -2.62 18.54
C ALA A 109 -11.42 -2.26 19.74
N GLY A 110 -11.60 -2.93 20.89
CA GLY A 110 -10.78 -2.72 22.08
C GLY A 110 -9.36 -3.26 21.92
N GLU A 111 -9.18 -4.37 21.20
CA GLU A 111 -7.86 -4.93 20.87
C GLU A 111 -7.09 -4.03 19.91
N ILE A 112 -7.75 -3.57 18.85
CA ILE A 112 -7.16 -2.63 17.88
C ILE A 112 -6.78 -1.32 18.55
N ALA A 113 -7.62 -0.78 19.44
CA ALA A 113 -7.28 0.44 20.19
C ALA A 113 -6.03 0.27 21.10
N LYS A 114 -5.87 -0.91 21.72
CA LYS A 114 -4.67 -1.23 22.51
C LYS A 114 -3.42 -1.36 21.64
N LEU A 115 -3.55 -2.03 20.48
CA LEU A 115 -2.46 -2.16 19.52
C LEU A 115 -2.03 -0.80 18.98
N ASP A 116 -3.00 0.08 18.71
CA ASP A 116 -2.73 1.44 18.25
C ASP A 116 -1.99 2.25 19.31
N ALA A 117 -2.48 2.24 20.55
CA ALA A 117 -1.80 2.88 21.67
C ALA A 117 -0.37 2.35 21.85
N ALA A 118 -0.18 1.02 21.81
CA ALA A 118 1.14 0.40 21.98
C ALA A 118 2.11 0.74 20.83
N TYR A 119 1.62 0.90 19.60
CA TYR A 119 2.44 1.24 18.44
C TYR A 119 2.92 2.70 18.47
N PHE A 120 2.02 3.63 18.83
CA PHE A 120 2.32 5.07 18.86
C PHE A 120 2.91 5.56 20.18
N ASP A 121 2.93 4.74 21.24
CA ASP A 121 3.60 5.10 22.48
C ASP A 121 5.11 5.33 22.25
N ALA A 122 5.57 6.50 22.67
CA ALA A 122 6.98 6.92 22.60
C ALA A 122 7.85 6.23 23.65
N THR A 123 7.23 5.66 24.70
CA THR A 123 7.92 4.98 25.79
C THR A 123 8.17 3.49 25.50
N THR A 124 7.46 2.91 24.54
CA THR A 124 7.66 1.52 24.10
C THR A 124 8.95 1.38 23.31
N PRO A 125 9.89 0.50 23.72
CA PRO A 125 11.08 0.18 22.95
C PRO A 125 10.73 -0.34 21.55
N ALA A 126 11.55 -0.04 20.54
CA ALA A 126 11.31 -0.45 19.15
C ALA A 126 11.08 -1.97 19.01
N ASP A 127 11.79 -2.78 19.80
CA ASP A 127 11.69 -4.24 19.78
C ASP A 127 10.37 -4.79 20.35
N GLN A 128 9.61 -3.99 21.10
CA GLN A 128 8.34 -4.38 21.71
C GLN A 128 7.11 -3.83 20.96
N LYS A 129 7.32 -3.02 19.92
CA LYS A 129 6.20 -2.49 19.13
C LYS A 129 5.54 -3.60 18.32
N PRO A 130 4.21 -3.62 18.18
CA PRO A 130 3.52 -4.61 17.37
C PRO A 130 3.80 -4.36 15.88
N VAL A 131 4.89 -4.94 15.37
CA VAL A 131 5.36 -4.75 13.98
C VAL A 131 4.28 -5.15 12.96
N PHE A 132 3.54 -6.23 13.21
CA PHE A 132 2.45 -6.67 12.35
C PHE A 132 1.33 -5.62 12.23
N TYR A 133 1.01 -4.93 13.33
CA TYR A 133 -0.07 -3.94 13.37
C TYR A 133 0.32 -2.71 12.57
N GLY A 134 1.58 -2.26 12.68
CA GLY A 134 2.11 -1.19 11.84
C GLY A 134 1.98 -1.50 10.35
N ALA A 135 2.47 -2.67 9.94
CA ALA A 135 2.39 -3.11 8.54
C ALA A 135 0.94 -3.22 8.04
N LEU A 136 0.04 -3.76 8.86
CA LEU A 136 -1.38 -3.87 8.53
C LEU A 136 -2.06 -2.49 8.43
N LYS A 137 -1.78 -1.59 9.37
CA LYS A 137 -2.33 -0.23 9.38
C LYS A 137 -1.87 0.57 8.17
N GLU A 138 -0.59 0.48 7.82
CA GLU A 138 -0.03 1.09 6.60
C GLU A 138 -0.71 0.55 5.34
N ALA A 139 -0.90 -0.78 5.25
CA ALA A 139 -1.59 -1.41 4.13
C ALA A 139 -3.06 -0.95 4.00
N ILE A 140 -3.77 -0.80 5.14
CA ILE A 140 -5.15 -0.31 5.19
C ILE A 140 -5.23 1.15 4.71
N LEU A 141 -4.33 2.01 5.20
CA LEU A 141 -4.27 3.40 4.77
C LEU A 141 -3.96 3.51 3.27
N LEU A 142 -2.99 2.74 2.78
CA LEU A 142 -2.65 2.71 1.36
C LEU A 142 -3.83 2.23 0.51
N SER A 143 -4.51 1.15 0.93
CA SER A 143 -5.72 0.65 0.27
C SER A 143 -6.80 1.73 0.16
N TYR A 144 -7.09 2.43 1.26
CA TYR A 144 -8.12 3.46 1.29
C TYR A 144 -7.78 4.66 0.41
N PHE A 145 -6.57 5.23 0.56
CA PHE A 145 -6.17 6.43 -0.18
C PHE A 145 -5.83 6.17 -1.66
N THR A 146 -5.62 4.91 -2.06
CA THR A 146 -5.42 4.54 -3.47
C THR A 146 -6.74 4.32 -4.22
N ASN A 147 -7.87 4.31 -3.51
CA ASN A 147 -9.18 4.06 -4.10
C ASN A 147 -9.69 5.25 -4.93
N GLU A 148 -10.27 4.97 -6.10
CA GLU A 148 -10.82 6.01 -7.00
C GLU A 148 -11.88 6.88 -6.31
N LYS A 149 -12.82 6.28 -5.57
CA LYS A 149 -13.87 7.03 -4.87
C LYS A 149 -13.27 8.01 -3.86
N VAL A 150 -12.26 7.56 -3.12
CA VAL A 150 -11.59 8.41 -2.12
C VAL A 150 -10.80 9.52 -2.80
N MET A 151 -10.08 9.23 -3.88
CA MET A 151 -9.32 10.25 -4.62
C MET A 151 -10.19 11.30 -5.30
N THR A 152 -11.42 10.95 -5.70
CA THR A 152 -12.31 11.85 -6.46
C THR A 152 -13.31 12.60 -5.58
N GLU A 153 -13.86 11.96 -4.55
CA GLU A 153 -14.94 12.52 -3.74
C GLU A 153 -14.45 13.06 -2.38
N VAL A 154 -13.34 12.52 -1.86
CA VAL A 154 -12.88 12.79 -0.48
C VAL A 154 -11.64 13.68 -0.44
N LEU A 155 -10.67 13.39 -1.31
CA LEU A 155 -9.42 14.14 -1.38
C LEU A 155 -9.59 15.36 -2.29
N SER A 156 -9.13 16.52 -1.81
CA SER A 156 -9.03 17.72 -2.65
C SER A 156 -7.82 17.61 -3.59
N TYR A 157 -7.92 16.75 -4.59
CA TYR A 157 -6.81 16.53 -5.52
C TYR A 157 -6.72 17.65 -6.57
N VAL A 158 -5.61 18.40 -6.53
CA VAL A 158 -5.29 19.42 -7.52
C VAL A 158 -4.30 18.83 -8.54
N LYS A 159 -4.80 18.50 -9.74
CA LYS A 159 -4.04 17.82 -10.79
C LYS A 159 -2.75 18.55 -11.24
N VAL A 160 -2.73 19.88 -11.15
CA VAL A 160 -1.56 20.69 -11.51
C VAL A 160 -1.29 21.66 -10.36
N PRO A 161 -0.16 21.54 -9.65
CA PRO A 161 0.16 22.48 -8.59
C PRO A 161 0.32 23.87 -9.20
N GLY A 162 -0.59 24.77 -8.84
CA GLY A 162 -0.56 26.16 -9.22
C GLY A 162 0.40 26.97 -8.35
N LYS A 163 0.32 28.30 -8.46
CA LYS A 163 1.02 29.21 -7.55
C LYS A 163 0.52 28.97 -6.12
N HIS A 164 1.44 28.94 -5.15
CA HIS A 164 1.10 28.86 -3.73
C HIS A 164 0.17 30.02 -3.31
N ASP A 165 -0.98 29.68 -2.73
CA ASP A 165 -1.92 30.62 -2.14
C ASP A 165 -2.07 30.33 -0.65
N GLY A 166 -1.43 31.15 0.19
CA GLY A 166 -1.47 31.01 1.65
C GLY A 166 -2.79 31.48 2.27
N SER A 167 -3.73 32.02 1.47
CA SER A 167 -5.06 32.46 1.92
C SER A 167 -6.17 31.59 1.35
N MET A 168 -5.85 30.36 0.91
CA MET A 168 -6.86 29.40 0.48
C MET A 168 -7.79 29.04 1.64
N LYS A 169 -9.10 29.11 1.39
CA LYS A 169 -10.09 28.64 2.36
C LYS A 169 -10.02 27.11 2.40
N VAL A 170 -9.51 26.57 3.49
CA VAL A 170 -9.54 25.13 3.76
C VAL A 170 -10.96 24.78 4.21
N ASP A 171 -11.60 23.85 3.52
CA ASP A 171 -12.81 23.22 4.04
C ASP A 171 -12.40 22.38 5.25
N PRO A 172 -12.88 22.67 6.47
CA PRO A 172 -12.54 21.91 7.67
C PRO A 172 -12.95 20.43 7.59
N GLU A 173 -13.81 20.07 6.64
CA GLU A 173 -14.29 18.71 6.40
C GLU A 173 -13.60 18.04 5.19
N ALA A 174 -12.51 18.59 4.65
CA ALA A 174 -11.73 17.96 3.58
C ALA A 174 -10.40 17.42 4.11
N TYR A 175 -10.02 16.19 3.72
CA TYR A 175 -8.66 15.71 3.95
C TYR A 175 -7.68 16.51 3.06
N THR A 176 -6.60 16.99 3.66
CA THR A 176 -5.64 17.91 3.03
C THR A 176 -5.06 17.36 1.73
N THR A 177 -4.69 18.26 0.82
CA THR A 177 -4.17 17.96 -0.52
C THR A 177 -3.03 16.93 -0.51
N VAL A 178 -3.15 15.89 -1.34
CA VAL A 178 -2.15 14.80 -1.48
C VAL A 178 -0.82 15.27 -2.09
N TYR A 179 -0.75 16.50 -2.62
CA TYR A 179 0.49 17.12 -3.08
C TYR A 179 0.63 18.54 -2.55
N GLY A 180 1.61 18.75 -1.68
CA GLY A 180 2.05 20.07 -1.22
C GLY A 180 2.19 20.12 0.28
N PHE A 181 3.45 20.07 0.74
CA PHE A 181 3.91 20.35 2.10
C PHE A 181 2.96 21.29 2.86
N GLY A 182 2.44 20.79 3.97
CA GLY A 182 1.80 21.62 4.97
C GLY A 182 2.77 22.68 5.48
N ALA A 183 2.31 23.92 5.45
CA ALA A 183 2.52 24.91 6.50
C ALA A 183 1.17 25.57 6.75
#